data_AF-A0A352X6M3-F1
#
_entry.id   AF-A0A352X6M3-F1
#
_cell.length_a   1.000
_cell.length_b   1.000
_cell.length_c   1.000
_cell.angle_alpha   90.00
_cell.angle_beta   90.00
_cell.angle_gamma   90.00
#
_symmetry.space_group_name_H-M   'P 1'
#
loop_
_entity.id
_entity.type
_entity.pdbx_description
1 polymer ?
#
loop_
_entity_poly.entity_id
_entity_poly.type
_entity_poly.pdbx_seq_one_letter_code
_entity_poly.pdbx_strand_id
1 'polypeptide(L)'
;KAEAALNTWKEAEKLYRDARDETGIFGSQINQAQALQTLGFYRRSQIILEDITQKLIASPDSSVKVTGLLSLGVALQVVGNLEKSEEILQQSLSIAEKLEYPLDIGEILFSLANTAQASAQYEKATALYEKTIEKSANFLTRLEAQINYLNLLVKTEQWRTVWVLLPEIQSELATLLPSRAAIYAQVNLAHNTIQMRNAPSLRNSSLPIPSYRDIAALLNRAIEQAKTIQDMRGEAYALGELGFLYEETQDGEKAEKITQKALNIAQSINADNIAYRWQWQMGRILKNRGNLTSAIPIYTEAVKTLKSLRS
;
A
#
# COMPACT_ATOMS: atom_id res chain seq x y z
N LYS A 1 -0.46 -9.31 15.34
CA LYS A 1 0.74 -9.01 14.52
C LYS A 1 0.81 -10.01 13.35
N ALA A 2 1.35 -9.63 12.19
CA ALA A 2 1.28 -10.45 10.96
C ALA A 2 2.04 -11.79 11.05
N GLU A 3 3.15 -11.86 11.77
CA GLU A 3 3.87 -13.14 12.02
C GLU A 3 3.03 -14.12 12.85
N ALA A 4 2.36 -13.62 13.90
CA ALA A 4 1.44 -14.44 14.69
C ALA A 4 0.29 -14.96 13.82
N ALA A 5 -0.28 -14.10 12.96
CA ALA A 5 -1.31 -14.51 12.01
C ALA A 5 -0.79 -15.62 11.07
N LEU A 6 0.42 -15.48 10.52
CA LEU A 6 1.03 -16.51 9.66
C LEU A 6 1.14 -17.86 10.38
N ASN A 7 1.55 -17.88 11.65
CA ASN A 7 1.64 -19.12 12.43
C ASN A 7 0.26 -19.71 12.72
N THR A 8 -0.72 -18.88 13.10
CA THR A 8 -2.11 -19.33 13.30
C THR A 8 -2.69 -19.95 12.03
N TRP A 9 -2.45 -19.37 10.86
CA TRP A 9 -2.94 -19.93 9.60
C TRP A 9 -2.23 -21.23 9.19
N LYS A 10 -0.98 -21.44 9.60
CA LYS A 10 -0.30 -22.74 9.45
C LYS A 10 -0.89 -23.82 10.35
N GLU A 11 -1.29 -23.46 11.56
CA GLU A 11 -1.98 -24.37 12.48
C GLU A 11 -3.38 -24.71 11.98
N ALA A 12 -4.14 -23.71 11.52
CA ALA A 12 -5.45 -23.91 10.91
C ALA A 12 -5.38 -24.84 9.70
N GLU A 13 -4.37 -24.67 8.82
CA GLU A 13 -4.17 -25.56 7.68
C GLU A 13 -4.01 -27.04 8.12
N LYS A 14 -3.25 -27.31 9.18
CA LYS A 14 -3.09 -28.69 9.70
C LYS A 14 -4.44 -29.27 10.13
N LEU A 15 -5.24 -28.49 10.86
CA LEU A 15 -6.56 -28.93 11.31
C LEU A 15 -7.52 -29.20 10.14
N TYR A 16 -7.51 -28.35 9.11
CA TYR A 16 -8.32 -28.59 7.90
C TYR A 16 -7.84 -29.80 7.09
N ARG A 17 -6.53 -30.10 7.08
CA ARG A 17 -6.00 -31.35 6.52
C ARG A 17 -6.50 -32.57 7.25
N ASP A 18 -6.49 -32.55 8.58
CA ASP A 18 -7.01 -33.65 9.41
C ASP A 18 -8.53 -33.84 9.19
N ALA A 19 -9.25 -32.75 9.00
CA ALA A 19 -10.69 -32.74 8.69
C ALA A 19 -11.02 -33.06 7.22
N ARG A 20 -10.02 -33.12 6.33
CA ARG A 20 -10.19 -33.27 4.87
C ARG A 20 -11.07 -32.19 4.24
N ASP A 21 -11.02 -30.97 4.76
CA ASP A 21 -11.74 -29.81 4.22
C ASP A 21 -10.85 -29.04 3.24
N GLU A 22 -11.02 -29.29 1.94
CA GLU A 22 -10.22 -28.63 0.90
C GLU A 22 -10.43 -27.11 0.86
N THR A 23 -11.65 -26.62 1.10
CA THR A 23 -11.94 -25.17 1.10
C THR A 23 -11.18 -24.50 2.25
N GLY A 24 -11.20 -25.11 3.43
CA GLY A 24 -10.46 -24.65 4.61
C GLY A 24 -8.94 -24.68 4.41
N ILE A 25 -8.41 -25.71 3.72
CA ILE A 25 -6.99 -25.78 3.36
C ILE A 25 -6.62 -24.59 2.46
N PHE A 26 -7.32 -24.40 1.34
CA PHE A 26 -7.02 -23.31 0.40
C PHE A 26 -7.18 -21.93 1.04
N GLY A 27 -8.26 -21.71 1.79
CA GLY A 27 -8.48 -20.47 2.53
C GLY A 27 -7.34 -20.16 3.51
N SER A 28 -6.89 -21.16 4.26
CA SER A 28 -5.77 -21.00 5.20
C SER A 28 -4.46 -20.66 4.48
N GLN A 29 -4.18 -21.30 3.34
CA GLN A 29 -2.97 -21.02 2.57
C GLN A 29 -3.00 -19.63 1.91
N ILE A 30 -4.16 -19.17 1.43
CA ILE A 30 -4.35 -17.79 0.95
C ILE A 30 -4.07 -16.80 2.10
N ASN A 31 -4.59 -17.05 3.29
CA ASN A 31 -4.35 -16.19 4.45
C ASN A 31 -2.88 -16.17 4.88
N GLN A 32 -2.16 -17.30 4.79
CA GLN A 32 -0.71 -17.33 4.97
C GLN A 32 -0.01 -16.46 3.92
N ALA A 33 -0.42 -16.55 2.66
CA ALA A 33 0.15 -15.74 1.58
C ALA A 33 -0.10 -14.25 1.79
N GLN A 34 -1.28 -13.83 2.25
CA GLN A 34 -1.59 -12.43 2.59
C GLN A 34 -0.80 -11.93 3.81
N ALA A 35 -0.60 -12.78 4.82
CA ALA A 35 0.28 -12.47 5.95
C ALA A 35 1.72 -12.25 5.49
N LEU A 36 2.22 -13.06 4.55
CA LEU A 36 3.53 -12.86 3.92
C LEU A 36 3.61 -11.55 3.14
N GLN A 37 2.56 -11.15 2.41
CA GLN A 37 2.51 -9.84 1.74
C GLN A 37 2.60 -8.69 2.74
N THR A 38 1.89 -8.77 3.87
CA THR A 38 1.95 -7.77 4.94
C THR A 38 3.37 -7.64 5.51
N LEU A 39 4.10 -8.75 5.62
CA LEU A 39 5.50 -8.79 6.04
C LEU A 39 6.48 -8.36 4.94
N GLY A 40 6.01 -8.19 3.70
CA GLY A 40 6.82 -7.79 2.55
C GLY A 40 7.46 -8.95 1.78
N PHE A 41 7.15 -10.20 2.13
CA PHE A 41 7.64 -11.40 1.45
C PHE A 41 6.79 -11.75 0.22
N TYR A 42 6.66 -10.80 -0.72
CA TYR A 42 5.79 -10.94 -1.88
C TYR A 42 6.17 -12.10 -2.80
N ARG A 43 7.47 -12.43 -2.94
CA ARG A 43 7.90 -13.60 -3.72
C ARG A 43 7.45 -14.92 -3.10
N ARG A 44 7.54 -15.05 -1.78
CA ARG A 44 7.05 -16.26 -1.07
C ARG A 44 5.53 -16.36 -1.15
N SER A 45 4.84 -15.23 -1.02
CA SER A 45 3.39 -15.15 -1.24
C SER A 45 3.00 -15.61 -2.64
N GLN A 46 3.69 -15.09 -3.68
CA GLN A 46 3.47 -15.48 -5.07
C GLN A 46 3.60 -16.99 -5.27
N ILE A 47 4.66 -17.63 -4.78
CA ILE A 47 4.88 -19.08 -4.93
C ILE A 47 3.72 -19.89 -4.36
N ILE A 48 3.27 -19.54 -3.15
CA ILE A 48 2.14 -20.21 -2.50
C ILE A 48 0.86 -20.02 -3.32
N LEU A 49 0.61 -18.80 -3.79
CA LEU A 49 -0.60 -18.46 -4.53
C LEU A 49 -0.63 -19.07 -5.95
N GLU A 50 0.51 -19.21 -6.61
CA GLU A 50 0.64 -19.92 -7.90
C GLU A 50 0.27 -21.40 -7.74
N ASP A 51 0.77 -22.07 -6.69
CA ASP A 51 0.41 -23.48 -6.41
C ASP A 51 -1.10 -23.65 -6.11
N ILE A 52 -1.66 -22.77 -5.28
CA ILE A 52 -3.10 -22.82 -4.92
C ILE A 52 -3.96 -22.57 -6.15
N THR A 53 -3.70 -21.48 -6.88
CA THR A 53 -4.52 -21.10 -8.04
C THR A 53 -4.45 -22.15 -9.13
N GLN A 54 -3.28 -22.77 -9.36
CA GLN A 54 -3.14 -23.88 -10.31
C GLN A 54 -4.04 -25.07 -9.95
N LYS A 55 -4.20 -25.38 -8.66
CA LYS A 55 -5.11 -26.43 -8.18
C LYS A 55 -6.58 -26.02 -8.32
N LEU A 56 -6.90 -24.76 -8.06
CA LEU A 56 -8.25 -24.22 -8.15
C LEU A 56 -8.76 -24.03 -9.58
N ILE A 57 -7.90 -24.07 -10.61
CA ILE A 57 -8.32 -23.98 -12.02
C ILE A 57 -9.35 -25.07 -12.36
N ALA A 58 -9.11 -26.31 -11.93
CA ALA A 58 -9.99 -27.44 -12.20
C ALA A 58 -11.26 -27.48 -11.33
N SER A 59 -11.28 -26.68 -10.26
CA SER A 59 -12.42 -26.59 -9.34
C SER A 59 -13.51 -25.65 -9.88
N PRO A 60 -14.78 -25.88 -9.53
CA PRO A 60 -15.87 -24.95 -9.84
C PRO A 60 -15.60 -23.53 -9.32
N ASP A 61 -16.23 -22.56 -9.96
CA ASP A 61 -16.20 -21.17 -9.55
C ASP A 61 -16.70 -21.04 -8.10
N SER A 62 -15.94 -20.33 -7.28
CA SER A 62 -16.18 -20.21 -5.84
C SER A 62 -15.50 -18.97 -5.28
N SER A 63 -15.97 -18.51 -4.12
CA SER A 63 -15.36 -17.36 -3.41
C SER A 63 -13.86 -17.58 -3.14
N VAL A 64 -13.44 -18.78 -2.72
CA VAL A 64 -12.00 -19.07 -2.48
C VAL A 64 -11.15 -18.96 -3.75
N LYS A 65 -11.71 -19.31 -4.91
CA LYS A 65 -11.05 -19.14 -6.22
C LYS A 65 -10.89 -17.67 -6.58
N VAL A 66 -11.93 -16.85 -6.34
CA VAL A 66 -11.88 -15.40 -6.51
C VAL A 66 -10.81 -14.79 -5.60
N THR A 67 -10.84 -15.06 -4.29
CA THR A 67 -9.87 -14.50 -3.33
C THR A 67 -8.44 -14.96 -3.61
N GLY A 68 -8.26 -16.21 -4.05
CA GLY A 68 -6.94 -16.76 -4.42
C GLY A 68 -6.36 -16.06 -5.65
N LEU A 69 -7.16 -15.88 -6.71
CA LEU A 69 -6.75 -15.17 -7.92
C LEU A 69 -6.49 -13.69 -7.63
N LEU A 70 -7.37 -13.01 -6.90
CA LEU A 70 -7.16 -11.63 -6.45
C LEU A 70 -5.82 -11.49 -5.71
N SER A 71 -5.58 -12.36 -4.72
CA SER A 71 -4.35 -12.32 -3.92
C SER A 71 -3.10 -12.59 -4.77
N LEU A 72 -3.18 -13.49 -5.75
CA LEU A 72 -2.09 -13.77 -6.70
C LEU A 72 -1.81 -12.55 -7.58
N GLY A 73 -2.86 -11.93 -8.13
CA GLY A 73 -2.75 -10.71 -8.92
C GLY A 73 -2.03 -9.61 -8.16
N VAL A 74 -2.44 -9.32 -6.92
CA VAL A 74 -1.76 -8.35 -6.05
C VAL A 74 -0.29 -8.70 -5.82
N ALA A 75 0.03 -9.98 -5.58
CA ALA A 75 1.42 -10.42 -5.44
C ALA A 75 2.23 -10.17 -6.72
N LEU A 76 1.69 -10.55 -7.89
CA LEU A 76 2.29 -10.36 -9.20
C LEU A 76 2.51 -8.88 -9.53
N GLN A 77 1.55 -8.02 -9.19
CA GLN A 77 1.67 -6.56 -9.33
C GLN A 77 2.89 -6.03 -8.57
N VAL A 78 3.02 -6.37 -7.29
CA VAL A 78 4.08 -5.81 -6.42
C VAL A 78 5.47 -6.32 -6.82
N VAL A 79 5.55 -7.56 -7.31
CA VAL A 79 6.82 -8.12 -7.79
C VAL A 79 7.17 -7.71 -9.23
N GLY A 80 6.31 -6.94 -9.89
CA GLY A 80 6.52 -6.34 -11.21
C GLY A 80 6.16 -7.22 -12.41
N ASN A 81 5.43 -8.32 -12.20
CA ASN A 81 4.90 -9.14 -13.29
C ASN A 81 3.51 -8.64 -13.69
N LEU A 82 3.49 -7.48 -14.34
CA LEU A 82 2.28 -6.69 -14.52
C LEU A 82 1.33 -7.30 -15.56
N GLU A 83 1.84 -7.91 -16.63
CA GLU A 83 0.98 -8.57 -17.62
C GLU A 83 0.22 -9.74 -16.98
N LYS A 84 0.92 -10.60 -16.22
CA LYS A 84 0.25 -11.72 -15.52
C LYS A 84 -0.67 -11.24 -14.40
N SER A 85 -0.31 -10.17 -13.69
CA SER A 85 -1.19 -9.56 -12.70
C SER A 85 -2.53 -9.20 -13.32
N GLU A 86 -2.50 -8.52 -14.46
CA GLU A 86 -3.71 -8.12 -15.17
C GLU A 86 -4.54 -9.34 -15.62
N GLU A 87 -3.91 -10.33 -16.24
CA GLU A 87 -4.59 -11.55 -16.70
C GLU A 87 -5.32 -12.27 -15.55
N ILE A 88 -4.61 -12.49 -14.43
CA ILE A 88 -5.15 -13.19 -13.26
C ILE A 88 -6.28 -12.39 -12.59
N LEU A 89 -6.11 -11.08 -12.47
CA LEU A 89 -7.15 -10.22 -11.91
C LEU A 89 -8.39 -10.16 -12.82
N GLN A 90 -8.23 -10.19 -14.13
CA GLN A 90 -9.35 -10.22 -15.07
C GLN A 90 -10.12 -11.54 -15.00
N GLN A 91 -9.44 -12.66 -14.80
CA GLN A 91 -10.08 -13.95 -14.49
C GLN A 91 -10.86 -13.89 -13.18
N SER A 92 -10.25 -13.34 -12.13
CA SER A 92 -10.91 -13.12 -10.83
C SER A 92 -12.18 -12.28 -10.98
N LEU A 93 -12.11 -11.18 -11.74
CA LEU A 93 -13.24 -10.28 -11.98
C LEU A 93 -14.39 -10.99 -12.69
N SER A 94 -14.08 -11.76 -13.74
CA SER A 94 -15.10 -12.49 -14.50
C SER A 94 -15.87 -13.49 -13.63
N ILE A 95 -15.18 -14.17 -12.71
CA ILE A 95 -15.83 -15.09 -11.77
C ILE A 95 -16.67 -14.32 -10.74
N ALA A 96 -16.11 -13.24 -10.17
CA ALA A 96 -16.81 -12.43 -9.18
C ALA A 96 -18.09 -11.77 -9.75
N GLU A 97 -18.06 -11.33 -11.00
CA GLU A 97 -19.24 -10.81 -11.72
C GLU A 97 -20.29 -11.90 -11.97
N LYS A 98 -19.86 -13.09 -12.42
CA LYS A 98 -20.75 -14.24 -12.66
C LYS A 98 -21.46 -14.72 -11.38
N LEU A 99 -20.77 -14.68 -10.25
CA LEU A 99 -21.30 -15.11 -8.96
C LEU A 99 -21.92 -13.98 -8.14
N GLU A 100 -21.95 -12.75 -8.69
CA GLU A 100 -22.49 -11.56 -8.04
C GLU A 100 -21.88 -11.29 -6.65
N TYR A 101 -20.55 -11.22 -6.58
CA TYR A 101 -19.80 -10.88 -5.35
C TYR A 101 -19.38 -9.40 -5.34
N PRO A 102 -20.24 -8.46 -4.90
CA PRO A 102 -19.99 -7.02 -5.04
C PRO A 102 -18.80 -6.50 -4.24
N LEU A 103 -18.46 -7.14 -3.12
CA LEU A 103 -17.27 -6.77 -2.33
C LEU A 103 -15.98 -7.11 -3.10
N ASP A 104 -15.86 -8.33 -3.62
CA ASP A 104 -14.71 -8.76 -4.41
C ASP A 104 -14.58 -7.94 -5.71
N ILE A 105 -15.70 -7.63 -6.39
CA ILE A 105 -15.68 -6.81 -7.61
C ILE A 105 -14.97 -5.46 -7.38
N GLY A 106 -15.29 -4.77 -6.29
CA GLY A 106 -14.64 -3.50 -5.94
C GLY A 106 -13.13 -3.65 -5.72
N GLU A 107 -12.71 -4.66 -4.95
CA GLU A 107 -11.29 -4.92 -4.65
C GLU A 107 -10.49 -5.37 -5.88
N ILE A 108 -11.10 -6.14 -6.78
CA ILE A 108 -10.47 -6.59 -8.03
C ILE A 108 -10.33 -5.41 -9.00
N LEU A 109 -11.36 -4.58 -9.16
CA LEU A 109 -11.28 -3.37 -9.99
C LEU A 109 -10.20 -2.42 -9.47
N PHE A 110 -10.10 -2.24 -8.16
CA PHE A 110 -9.05 -1.45 -7.53
C PHE A 110 -7.66 -2.00 -7.86
N SER A 111 -7.48 -3.32 -7.74
CA SER A 111 -6.21 -4.00 -8.03
C SER A 111 -5.83 -3.92 -9.52
N LEU A 112 -6.82 -4.01 -10.42
CA LEU A 112 -6.62 -3.80 -11.85
C LEU A 112 -6.19 -2.35 -12.14
N ALA A 113 -6.80 -1.36 -11.46
CA ALA A 113 -6.42 0.05 -11.61
C ALA A 113 -4.97 0.28 -11.18
N ASN A 114 -4.56 -0.29 -10.04
CA ASN A 114 -3.19 -0.23 -9.55
C ASN A 114 -2.20 -0.92 -10.53
N THR A 115 -2.58 -2.06 -11.11
CA THR A 115 -1.78 -2.77 -12.12
C THR A 115 -1.62 -1.96 -13.41
N ALA A 116 -2.71 -1.36 -13.90
CA ALA A 116 -2.69 -0.49 -15.08
C ALA A 116 -1.81 0.75 -14.83
N GLN A 117 -1.91 1.37 -13.65
CA GLN A 117 -1.07 2.50 -13.26
C GLN A 117 0.42 2.11 -13.20
N ALA A 118 0.74 0.96 -12.61
CA ALA A 118 2.10 0.44 -12.56
C ALA A 118 2.66 0.15 -13.98
N SER A 119 1.79 -0.25 -14.90
CA SER A 119 2.12 -0.48 -16.32
C SER A 119 2.16 0.81 -17.16
N ALA A 120 2.00 1.97 -16.52
CA ALA A 120 1.87 3.28 -17.17
C ALA A 120 0.72 3.39 -18.20
N GLN A 121 -0.29 2.52 -18.12
CA GLN A 121 -1.52 2.58 -18.91
C GLN A 121 -2.52 3.53 -18.23
N TYR A 122 -2.22 4.83 -18.25
CA TYR A 122 -2.90 5.81 -17.40
C TYR A 122 -4.39 5.99 -17.73
N GLU A 123 -4.78 5.97 -19.01
CA GLU A 123 -6.18 6.09 -19.42
C GLU A 123 -7.01 4.91 -18.88
N LYS A 124 -6.43 3.70 -18.95
CA LYS A 124 -7.05 2.49 -18.41
C LYS A 124 -7.12 2.53 -16.89
N ALA A 125 -6.05 2.98 -16.23
CA ALA A 125 -6.01 3.14 -14.77
C ALA A 125 -7.10 4.11 -14.30
N THR A 126 -7.24 5.27 -14.96
CA THR A 126 -8.32 6.24 -14.71
C THR A 126 -9.69 5.59 -14.80
N ALA A 127 -9.99 4.91 -15.91
CA ALA A 127 -11.29 4.25 -16.10
C ALA A 127 -11.57 3.18 -15.03
N LEU A 128 -10.55 2.46 -14.57
CA LEU A 128 -10.69 1.43 -13.53
C LEU A 128 -10.86 2.03 -12.13
N TYR A 129 -10.16 3.13 -11.81
CA TYR A 129 -10.40 3.85 -10.55
C TYR A 129 -11.82 4.42 -10.50
N GLU A 130 -12.29 5.05 -11.56
CA GLU A 130 -13.65 5.59 -11.64
C GLU A 130 -14.70 4.48 -11.45
N LYS A 131 -14.53 3.33 -12.13
CA LYS A 131 -15.39 2.15 -11.92
C LYS A 131 -15.33 1.62 -10.50
N THR A 132 -14.15 1.61 -9.86
CA THR A 132 -14.00 1.19 -8.47
C THR A 132 -14.78 2.13 -7.55
N ILE A 133 -14.68 3.44 -7.77
CA ILE A 133 -15.34 4.46 -6.95
C ILE A 133 -16.86 4.37 -7.08
N GLU A 134 -17.35 4.09 -8.29
CA GLU A 134 -18.78 3.92 -8.59
C GLU A 134 -19.36 2.60 -8.02
N LYS A 135 -18.64 1.48 -8.20
CA LYS A 135 -19.19 0.13 -7.95
C LYS A 135 -18.85 -0.47 -6.59
N SER A 136 -17.80 0.01 -5.91
CA SER A 136 -17.35 -0.62 -4.67
C SER A 136 -18.40 -0.44 -3.56
N ALA A 137 -18.90 -1.56 -3.03
CA ALA A 137 -19.75 -1.55 -1.84
C ALA A 137 -18.95 -1.31 -0.55
N ASN A 138 -17.62 -1.45 -0.59
CA ASN A 138 -16.73 -1.18 0.54
C ASN A 138 -16.24 0.27 0.51
N PHE A 139 -16.56 1.02 1.56
CA PHE A 139 -16.15 2.42 1.75
C PHE A 139 -14.62 2.59 1.73
N LEU A 140 -13.88 1.71 2.42
CA LEU A 140 -12.42 1.82 2.51
C LEU A 140 -11.76 1.55 1.15
N THR A 141 -12.24 0.55 0.41
CA THR A 141 -11.76 0.28 -0.96
C THR A 141 -12.01 1.47 -1.89
N ARG A 142 -13.19 2.11 -1.79
CA ARG A 142 -13.50 3.33 -2.54
C ARG A 142 -12.55 4.47 -2.18
N LEU A 143 -12.34 4.72 -0.89
CA LEU A 143 -11.46 5.79 -0.42
C LEU A 143 -10.00 5.56 -0.84
N GLU A 144 -9.50 4.33 -0.75
CA GLU A 144 -8.16 3.98 -1.24
C GLU A 144 -8.05 4.18 -2.76
N ALA A 145 -9.10 3.83 -3.52
CA ALA A 145 -9.15 4.10 -4.96
C ALA A 145 -9.14 5.60 -5.27
N GLN A 146 -9.89 6.43 -4.54
CA GLN A 146 -9.85 7.89 -4.69
C GLN A 146 -8.45 8.44 -4.42
N ILE A 147 -7.78 7.96 -3.37
CA ILE A 147 -6.42 8.44 -3.01
C ILE A 147 -5.37 8.01 -4.04
N ASN A 148 -5.45 6.79 -4.56
CA ASN A 148 -4.53 6.34 -5.62
C ASN A 148 -4.84 7.03 -6.96
N TYR A 149 -6.11 7.30 -7.25
CA TYR A 149 -6.48 8.10 -8.41
C TYR A 149 -5.97 9.53 -8.29
N LEU A 150 -6.08 10.15 -7.11
CA LEU A 150 -5.49 11.46 -6.82
C LEU A 150 -3.98 11.46 -7.10
N ASN A 151 -3.25 10.41 -6.71
CA ASN A 151 -1.83 10.27 -7.01
C ASN A 151 -1.57 10.31 -8.53
N LEU A 152 -2.34 9.54 -9.30
CA LEU A 152 -2.24 9.52 -10.76
C LEU A 152 -2.57 10.89 -11.37
N LEU A 153 -3.62 11.55 -10.91
CA LEU A 153 -4.03 12.86 -11.38
C LEU A 153 -2.97 13.93 -11.10
N VAL A 154 -2.35 13.90 -9.92
CA VAL A 154 -1.23 14.80 -9.56
C VAL A 154 -0.02 14.52 -10.46
N LYS A 155 0.33 13.24 -10.66
CA LYS A 155 1.45 12.82 -11.54
C LYS A 155 1.25 13.24 -13.00
N THR A 156 0.01 13.21 -13.47
CA THR A 156 -0.37 13.59 -14.84
C THR A 156 -0.84 15.04 -14.95
N GLU A 157 -0.70 15.83 -13.87
CA GLU A 157 -1.06 17.24 -13.77
C GLU A 157 -2.51 17.57 -14.20
N GLN A 158 -3.44 16.64 -13.98
CA GLN A 158 -4.87 16.79 -14.26
C GLN A 158 -5.58 17.62 -13.17
N TRP A 159 -5.15 18.87 -13.00
CA TRP A 159 -5.51 19.72 -11.87
C TRP A 159 -7.01 19.93 -11.68
N ARG A 160 -7.77 20.04 -12.78
CA ARG A 160 -9.23 20.23 -12.69
C ARG A 160 -9.90 19.12 -11.87
N THR A 161 -9.53 17.87 -12.11
CA THR A 161 -10.09 16.72 -11.39
C THR A 161 -9.54 16.64 -9.97
N VAL A 162 -8.26 16.96 -9.76
CA VAL A 162 -7.64 17.07 -8.43
C VAL A 162 -8.44 18.01 -7.52
N TRP A 163 -8.85 19.18 -8.02
CA TRP A 163 -9.57 20.18 -7.23
C TRP A 163 -11.00 19.79 -6.87
N VAL A 164 -11.59 18.84 -7.59
CA VAL A 164 -12.89 18.24 -7.24
C VAL A 164 -12.71 17.12 -6.22
N LEU A 165 -11.75 16.24 -6.47
CA LEU A 165 -11.58 15.01 -5.70
C LEU A 165 -10.95 15.24 -4.31
N LEU A 166 -10.03 16.20 -4.18
CA LEU A 166 -9.31 16.42 -2.92
C LEU A 166 -10.23 16.80 -1.74
N PRO A 167 -11.18 17.75 -1.86
CA PRO A 167 -12.12 18.06 -0.78
C PRO A 167 -13.01 16.87 -0.39
N GLU A 168 -13.42 16.04 -1.36
CA GLU A 168 -14.23 14.83 -1.11
C GLU A 168 -13.45 13.84 -0.23
N ILE A 169 -12.21 13.51 -0.61
CA ILE A 169 -11.32 12.65 0.19
C ILE A 169 -11.11 13.22 1.59
N GLN A 170 -10.88 14.53 1.72
CA GLN A 170 -10.68 15.18 3.01
C GLN A 170 -11.91 15.08 3.90
N SER A 171 -13.12 15.24 3.33
CA SER A 171 -14.37 15.09 4.05
C SER A 171 -14.59 13.64 4.50
N GLU A 172 -14.39 12.67 3.59
CA GLU A 172 -14.50 11.24 3.89
C GLU A 172 -13.54 10.83 5.02
N LEU A 173 -12.27 11.23 4.95
CA LEU A 173 -11.26 10.97 5.99
C LEU A 173 -11.62 11.57 7.35
N ALA A 174 -12.26 12.73 7.39
CA ALA A 174 -12.63 13.38 8.64
C ALA A 174 -13.68 12.59 9.44
N THR A 175 -14.42 11.68 8.78
CA THR A 175 -15.45 10.85 9.41
C THR A 175 -14.93 9.52 9.96
N LEU A 176 -13.70 9.12 9.60
CA LEU A 176 -13.17 7.82 9.95
C LEU A 176 -12.72 7.74 11.41
N LEU A 177 -13.11 6.65 12.08
CA LEU A 177 -12.53 6.26 13.36
C LEU A 177 -11.06 5.81 13.18
N PRO A 178 -10.22 5.99 14.22
CA PRO A 178 -8.84 5.51 14.20
C PRO A 178 -8.77 4.03 13.85
N SER A 179 -8.09 3.73 12.74
CA SER A 179 -7.85 2.37 12.24
C SER A 179 -6.61 2.38 11.37
N ARG A 180 -6.03 1.20 11.12
CA ARG A 180 -4.87 1.07 10.22
C ARG A 180 -5.16 1.66 8.83
N ALA A 181 -6.34 1.39 8.27
CA ALA A 181 -6.74 1.91 6.97
C ALA A 181 -6.82 3.45 6.99
N ALA A 182 -7.45 4.05 8.02
CA ALA A 182 -7.51 5.49 8.16
C ALA A 182 -6.12 6.15 8.30
N ILE A 183 -5.19 5.50 9.00
CA ILE A 183 -3.80 5.98 9.13
C ILE A 183 -3.11 5.96 7.77
N TYR A 184 -3.16 4.85 7.04
CA TYR A 184 -2.53 4.76 5.71
C TYR A 184 -3.15 5.71 4.70
N ALA A 185 -4.47 5.89 4.73
CA ALA A 185 -5.15 6.84 3.88
C ALA A 185 -4.69 8.30 4.14
N GLN A 186 -4.49 8.69 5.41
CA GLN A 186 -3.91 10.00 5.76
C GLN A 186 -2.46 10.15 5.30
N VAL A 187 -1.64 9.11 5.47
CA VAL A 187 -0.23 9.09 5.03
C VAL A 187 -0.14 9.24 3.50
N ASN A 188 -0.94 8.48 2.75
CA ASN A 188 -0.96 8.54 1.30
C ASN A 188 -1.51 9.88 0.78
N LEU A 189 -2.53 10.45 1.44
CA LEU A 189 -3.02 11.79 1.10
C LEU A 189 -1.96 12.87 1.35
N ALA A 190 -1.25 12.78 2.47
CA ALA A 190 -0.14 13.69 2.77
C ALA A 190 0.94 13.60 1.69
N HIS A 191 1.33 12.38 1.29
CA HIS A 191 2.28 12.15 0.21
C HIS A 191 1.83 12.80 -1.10
N ASN A 192 0.59 12.55 -1.54
CA ASN A 192 0.02 13.15 -2.75
C ASN A 192 0.03 14.68 -2.70
N THR A 193 -0.24 15.25 -1.53
CA THR A 193 -0.25 16.71 -1.34
C THR A 193 1.16 17.30 -1.39
N ILE A 194 2.18 16.59 -0.87
CA ILE A 194 3.59 16.98 -1.04
C ILE A 194 3.97 16.95 -2.52
N GLN A 195 3.60 15.88 -3.26
CA GLN A 195 3.88 15.79 -4.70
C GLN A 195 3.19 16.92 -5.48
N MET A 196 1.93 17.24 -5.16
CA MET A 196 1.19 18.35 -5.75
C MET A 196 1.91 19.69 -5.51
N ARG A 197 2.45 19.90 -4.31
CA ARG A 197 3.23 21.11 -4.00
C ARG A 197 4.51 21.23 -4.82
N ASN A 198 5.12 20.11 -5.14
CA ASN A 198 6.36 20.04 -5.91
C ASN A 198 6.13 20.03 -7.42
N ALA A 199 4.88 19.98 -7.87
CA ALA A 199 4.54 19.97 -9.29
C ALA A 199 5.01 21.26 -9.99
N PRO A 200 5.76 21.16 -11.11
CA PRO A 200 6.30 22.33 -11.80
C PRO A 200 5.26 23.37 -12.20
N SER A 201 4.10 22.93 -12.69
CA SER A 201 3.01 23.82 -13.10
C SER A 201 2.34 24.58 -11.95
N LEU A 202 2.57 24.16 -10.70
CA LEU A 202 1.96 24.76 -9.50
C LEU A 202 2.91 25.64 -8.68
N ARG A 203 4.23 25.65 -8.99
CA ARG A 203 5.27 26.30 -8.17
C ARG A 203 5.02 27.78 -7.84
N ASN A 204 4.35 28.51 -8.74
CA ASN A 204 3.98 29.92 -8.57
C ASN A 204 2.46 30.16 -8.70
N SER A 205 1.65 29.11 -8.54
CA SER A 205 0.20 29.25 -8.66
C SER A 205 -0.39 29.85 -7.38
N SER A 206 -1.42 30.68 -7.52
CA SER A 206 -2.24 31.17 -6.40
C SER A 206 -3.35 30.18 -6.02
N LEU A 207 -3.26 28.93 -6.48
CA LEU A 207 -4.27 27.91 -6.22
C LEU A 207 -4.22 27.48 -4.75
N PRO A 208 -5.37 27.09 -4.16
CA PRO A 208 -5.49 26.76 -2.74
C PRO A 208 -4.90 25.38 -2.43
N ILE A 209 -3.59 25.23 -2.59
CA ILE A 209 -2.85 24.03 -2.25
C ILE A 209 -2.70 23.97 -0.72
N PRO A 210 -2.98 22.83 -0.05
CA PRO A 210 -2.77 22.72 1.39
C PRO A 210 -1.33 23.08 1.78
N SER A 211 -1.17 23.84 2.86
CA SER A 211 0.14 24.31 3.29
C SER A 211 0.97 23.17 3.88
N TYR A 212 2.29 23.35 3.96
CA TYR A 212 3.16 22.39 4.68
C TYR A 212 2.74 22.20 6.15
N ARG A 213 2.12 23.22 6.77
CA ARG A 213 1.57 23.12 8.12
C ARG A 213 0.35 22.20 8.16
N ASP A 214 -0.53 22.27 7.16
CA ASP A 214 -1.71 21.41 7.08
C ASP A 214 -1.31 19.95 6.84
N ILE A 215 -0.32 19.71 5.96
CA ILE A 215 0.24 18.38 5.71
C ILE A 215 0.87 17.82 7.00
N ALA A 216 1.67 18.64 7.71
CA ALA A 216 2.26 18.24 8.99
C ALA A 216 1.18 17.94 10.05
N ALA A 217 0.09 18.70 10.10
CA ALA A 217 -1.02 18.45 11.02
C ALA A 217 -1.74 17.13 10.71
N LEU A 218 -1.93 16.80 9.43
CA LEU A 218 -2.48 15.52 8.98
C LEU A 218 -1.58 14.35 9.41
N LEU A 219 -0.27 14.45 9.17
CA LEU A 219 0.69 13.41 9.56
C LEU A 219 0.81 13.25 11.07
N ASN A 220 0.80 14.34 11.84
CA ASN A 220 0.80 14.27 13.30
C ASN A 220 -0.47 13.59 13.84
N ARG A 221 -1.63 13.84 13.24
CA ARG A 221 -2.87 13.13 13.58
C ARG A 221 -2.75 11.63 13.32
N ALA A 222 -2.21 11.24 12.16
CA ALA A 222 -1.97 9.85 11.82
C ALA A 222 -1.00 9.17 12.81
N ILE A 223 0.06 9.87 13.26
CA ILE A 223 0.99 9.41 14.30
C ILE A 223 0.25 9.17 15.64
N GLU A 224 -0.56 10.12 16.10
CA GLU A 224 -1.28 9.99 17.38
C GLU A 224 -2.36 8.89 17.34
N GLN A 225 -3.04 8.74 16.21
CA GLN A 225 -3.98 7.63 15.99
C GLN A 225 -3.25 6.29 15.98
N ALA A 226 -2.10 6.19 15.31
CA ALA A 226 -1.29 4.98 15.28
C ALA A 226 -0.84 4.56 16.69
N LYS A 227 -0.41 5.52 17.52
CA LYS A 227 -0.09 5.25 18.94
C LYS A 227 -1.30 4.78 19.72
N THR A 228 -2.44 5.44 19.55
CA THR A 228 -3.71 5.11 20.24
C THR A 228 -4.12 3.66 19.99
N ILE A 229 -4.06 3.21 18.73
CA ILE A 229 -4.42 1.83 18.37
C ILE A 229 -3.24 0.84 18.42
N GLN A 230 -2.08 1.30 18.90
CA GLN A 230 -0.83 0.53 18.99
C GLN A 230 -0.34 -0.05 17.64
N ASP A 231 -0.62 0.65 16.54
CA ASP A 231 -0.15 0.26 15.21
C ASP A 231 1.23 0.85 14.91
N MET A 232 2.27 0.18 15.42
CA MET A 232 3.66 0.57 15.22
C MET A 232 4.07 0.67 13.74
N ARG A 233 3.43 -0.10 12.84
CA ARG A 233 3.69 0.00 11.40
C ARG A 233 3.15 1.32 10.86
N GLY A 234 1.91 1.65 11.21
CA GLY A 234 1.28 2.94 10.88
C GLY A 234 2.07 4.13 11.41
N GLU A 235 2.56 4.04 12.65
CA GLU A 235 3.40 5.08 13.26
C GLU A 235 4.71 5.28 12.49
N ALA A 236 5.40 4.19 12.13
CA ALA A 236 6.62 4.27 11.34
C ALA A 236 6.38 4.90 9.97
N TYR A 237 5.27 4.59 9.30
CA TYR A 237 4.93 5.19 8.01
C TYR A 237 4.63 6.69 8.13
N ALA A 238 3.81 7.08 9.10
CA ALA A 238 3.45 8.48 9.29
C ALA A 238 4.65 9.34 9.72
N LEU A 239 5.55 8.80 10.56
CA LEU A 239 6.82 9.47 10.89
C LEU A 239 7.74 9.55 9.66
N GLY A 240 7.85 8.50 8.86
CA GLY A 240 8.68 8.50 7.66
C GLY A 240 8.27 9.58 6.67
N GLU A 241 6.97 9.69 6.38
CA GLU A 241 6.43 10.77 5.52
C GLU A 241 6.56 12.15 6.16
N LEU A 242 6.48 12.29 7.49
CA LEU A 242 6.77 13.56 8.16
C LEU A 242 8.25 13.95 8.04
N GLY A 243 9.15 12.97 8.08
CA GLY A 243 10.58 13.17 7.79
C GLY A 243 10.79 13.63 6.35
N PHE A 244 10.08 13.03 5.40
CA PHE A 244 10.12 13.42 3.98
C PHE A 244 9.60 14.86 3.79
N LEU A 245 8.50 15.22 4.44
CA LEU A 245 8.00 16.60 4.43
C LEU A 245 9.06 17.60 4.92
N TYR A 246 9.77 17.29 6.02
CA TYR A 246 10.82 18.17 6.51
C TYR A 246 12.00 18.29 5.54
N GLU A 247 12.35 17.19 4.86
CA GLU A 247 13.37 17.20 3.82
C GLU A 247 13.00 18.16 2.68
N GLU A 248 11.74 18.14 2.21
CA GLU A 248 11.23 19.04 1.17
C GLU A 248 11.22 20.51 1.61
N THR A 249 11.03 20.77 2.91
CA THR A 249 11.11 22.13 3.49
C THR A 249 12.55 22.57 3.82
N GLN A 250 13.56 21.79 3.44
CA GLN A 250 15.00 22.03 3.72
C GLN A 250 15.36 22.07 5.22
N ASP A 251 14.53 21.52 6.10
CA ASP A 251 14.83 21.34 7.52
C ASP A 251 15.51 19.98 7.75
N GLY A 252 16.77 19.88 7.32
CA GLY A 252 17.53 18.63 7.35
C GLY A 252 17.70 18.04 8.76
N GLU A 253 17.72 18.87 9.81
CA GLU A 253 17.83 18.41 11.21
C GLU A 253 16.54 17.74 11.68
N LYS A 254 15.38 18.35 11.41
CA LYS A 254 14.10 17.70 11.73
C LYS A 254 13.88 16.47 10.87
N ALA A 255 14.20 16.54 9.58
CA ALA A 255 14.09 15.41 8.66
C ALA A 255 14.87 14.20 9.17
N GLU A 256 16.13 14.40 9.55
CA GLU A 256 17.00 13.35 10.11
C GLU A 256 16.41 12.78 11.40
N LYS A 257 16.09 13.63 12.38
CA LYS A 257 15.56 13.18 13.69
C LYS A 257 14.28 12.39 13.56
N ILE A 258 13.36 12.83 12.71
CA ILE A 258 12.06 12.17 12.52
C ILE A 258 12.21 10.87 11.72
N THR A 259 13.03 10.87 10.67
CA THR A 259 13.33 9.65 9.89
C THR A 259 14.01 8.60 10.76
N GLN A 260 14.89 9.00 11.69
CA GLN A 260 15.53 8.07 12.61
C GLN A 260 14.52 7.40 13.55
N LYS A 261 13.51 8.14 14.02
CA LYS A 261 12.42 7.55 14.84
C LYS A 261 11.63 6.53 14.04
N ALA A 262 11.25 6.86 12.80
CA ALA A 262 10.54 5.95 11.90
C ALA A 262 11.34 4.65 11.68
N LEU A 263 12.65 4.78 11.43
CA LEU A 263 13.56 3.65 11.25
C LEU A 263 13.68 2.79 12.51
N ASN A 264 13.87 3.41 13.68
CA ASN A 264 13.99 2.69 14.95
C ASN A 264 12.73 1.85 15.25
N ILE A 265 11.54 2.42 15.00
CA ILE A 265 10.27 1.70 15.17
C ILE A 265 10.23 0.51 14.20
N ALA A 266 10.50 0.74 12.91
CA ALA A 266 10.49 -0.31 11.89
C ALA A 266 11.44 -1.47 12.24
N GLN A 267 12.65 -1.17 12.71
CA GLN A 267 13.62 -2.19 13.17
C GLN A 267 13.13 -2.92 14.43
N SER A 268 12.55 -2.22 15.40
CA SER A 268 12.07 -2.84 16.65
C SER A 268 10.97 -3.88 16.45
N ILE A 269 10.23 -3.78 15.34
CA ILE A 269 9.16 -4.71 14.97
C ILE A 269 9.53 -5.64 13.82
N ASN A 270 10.83 -5.70 13.45
CA ASN A 270 11.35 -6.48 12.32
C ASN A 270 10.60 -6.22 11.00
N ALA A 271 10.16 -4.98 10.78
CA ALA A 271 9.47 -4.57 9.56
C ALA A 271 10.47 -4.15 8.49
N ASP A 272 11.22 -5.11 7.95
CA ASP A 272 12.24 -4.88 6.92
C ASP A 272 11.68 -4.16 5.69
N ASN A 273 10.43 -4.47 5.32
CA ASN A 273 9.70 -3.82 4.22
C ASN A 273 9.39 -2.34 4.44
N ILE A 274 9.51 -1.86 5.68
CA ILE A 274 9.42 -0.46 6.07
C ILE A 274 10.83 0.10 6.29
N ALA A 275 11.68 -0.64 7.00
CA ALA A 275 13.01 -0.21 7.41
C ALA A 275 13.89 0.20 6.22
N TYR A 276 13.88 -0.55 5.11
CA TYR A 276 14.69 -0.21 3.94
C TYR A 276 14.34 1.17 3.34
N ARG A 277 13.07 1.58 3.42
CA ARG A 277 12.60 2.88 2.92
C ARG A 277 13.18 4.02 3.76
N TRP A 278 13.14 3.88 5.08
CA TRP A 278 13.67 4.89 6.00
C TRP A 278 15.19 4.88 6.05
N GLN A 279 15.86 3.74 5.83
CA GLN A 279 17.29 3.70 5.59
C GLN A 279 17.65 4.48 4.32
N TRP A 280 16.94 4.27 3.21
CA TRP A 280 17.18 5.01 1.98
C TRP A 280 16.97 6.52 2.13
N GLN A 281 15.89 6.93 2.79
CA GLN A 281 15.63 8.34 3.12
C GLN A 281 16.71 8.94 4.03
N MET A 282 17.10 8.22 5.09
CA MET A 282 18.17 8.64 6.00
C MET A 282 19.49 8.86 5.27
N GLY A 283 19.87 7.91 4.39
CA GLY A 283 21.07 8.04 3.57
C GLY A 283 21.02 9.28 2.66
N ARG A 284 19.84 9.60 2.09
CA ARG A 284 19.64 10.79 1.26
C ARG A 284 19.78 12.08 2.06
N ILE A 285 19.16 12.15 3.24
CA ILE A 285 19.27 13.29 4.16
C ILE A 285 20.75 13.52 4.55
N LEU A 286 21.45 12.48 4.98
CA LEU A 286 22.86 12.56 5.37
C LEU A 286 23.76 13.00 4.20
N LYS A 287 23.52 12.47 2.99
CA LYS A 287 24.22 12.87 1.76
C LYS A 287 23.98 14.35 1.45
N ASN A 288 22.74 14.82 1.51
CA ASN A 288 22.38 16.22 1.23
C ASN A 288 23.01 17.19 2.24
N ARG A 289 23.32 16.71 3.45
CA ARG A 289 24.09 17.44 4.48
C ARG A 289 25.61 17.33 4.34
N GLY A 290 26.12 16.63 3.33
CA GLY A 290 27.55 16.42 3.12
C GLY A 290 28.19 15.33 4.02
N ASN A 291 27.40 14.62 4.83
CA ASN A 291 27.91 13.57 5.72
C ASN A 291 27.93 12.20 5.00
N LEU A 292 28.84 12.07 4.03
CA LEU A 292 28.98 10.83 3.24
C LEU A 292 29.43 9.64 4.09
N THR A 293 30.26 9.88 5.11
CA THR A 293 30.77 8.83 6.01
C THR A 293 29.64 8.12 6.75
N SER A 294 28.62 8.85 7.21
CA SER A 294 27.43 8.24 7.81
C SER A 294 26.42 7.75 6.77
N ALA A 295 26.34 8.37 5.59
CA ALA A 295 25.38 7.99 4.55
C ALA A 295 25.67 6.61 3.92
N ILE A 296 26.95 6.31 3.65
CA ILE A 296 27.35 5.07 2.94
C ILE A 296 26.94 3.80 3.70
N PRO A 297 27.21 3.64 5.02
CA PRO A 297 26.74 2.48 5.77
C PRO A 297 25.22 2.33 5.77
N ILE A 298 24.49 3.44 5.88
CA ILE A 298 23.02 3.44 5.87
C ILE A 298 22.46 2.97 4.51
N TYR A 299 23.02 3.46 3.40
CA TYR A 299 22.65 2.96 2.08
C TYR A 299 23.01 1.49 1.88
N THR A 300 24.14 1.05 2.41
CA THR A 300 24.57 -0.36 2.34
C THR A 300 23.56 -1.26 3.04
N GLU A 301 23.09 -0.87 4.23
CA GLU A 301 22.05 -1.62 4.95
C GLU A 301 20.72 -1.59 4.18
N ALA A 302 20.32 -0.46 3.60
CA ALA A 302 19.10 -0.38 2.75
C ALA A 302 19.13 -1.42 1.62
N VAL A 303 20.26 -1.55 0.92
CA VAL A 303 20.45 -2.52 -0.15
C VAL A 303 20.40 -3.95 0.38
N LYS A 304 21.01 -4.23 1.53
CA LYS A 304 20.99 -5.55 2.16
C LYS A 304 19.57 -5.97 2.59
N THR A 305 18.85 -5.08 3.27
CA THR A 305 17.44 -5.29 3.65
C THR A 305 16.58 -5.58 2.43
N LEU A 306 16.73 -4.78 1.36
CA LEU A 306 15.98 -4.99 0.12
C LEU A 306 16.30 -6.32 -0.57
N LYS A 307 17.56 -6.80 -0.52
CA LYS A 307 17.93 -8.12 -1.05
C LYS A 307 17.25 -9.26 -0.29
N SER A 308 17.17 -9.16 1.04
CA SER A 308 16.47 -10.14 1.89
C SER A 308 14.97 -10.25 1.56
N LEU A 309 14.32 -9.12 1.27
CA LEU A 309 12.90 -9.11 0.89
C LEU A 309 12.63 -9.70 -0.51
N ARG A 310 13.65 -9.73 -1.36
CA ARG A 310 13.56 -10.20 -2.75
C ARG A 310 13.92 -11.68 -2.93
N SER A 311 14.45 -12.33 -1.89
CA SER A 311 14.77 -13.76 -1.85
C SER A 311 13.63 -14.61 -1.29
#